data_AF-A0A954DFZ8-F1
#
_entry.id   AF-A0A954DFZ8-F1
#
_cell.length_a   1.000
_cell.length_b   1.000
_cell.length_c   1.000
_cell.angle_alpha   90.00
_cell.angle_beta   90.00
_cell.angle_gamma   90.00
#
_symmetry.space_group_name_H-M   'P 1'
#
loop_
_entity.id
_entity.type
_entity.pdbx_description
1 polymer ?
#
loop_
_entity_poly.entity_id
_entity_poly.type
_entity_poly.pdbx_seq_one_letter_code
_entity_poly.pdbx_strand_id
1 'polypeptide(L)'
;NERQQRVTDSIREQTQRLEYEVDKLICLGRIESGDFALDREPLHVDELLSKVTAPFVAIARDRGIEFTITEPPERVLVLADREDLRRAVRALVENAIKFTPDGGEVKIRTTLEDDNVAIYVSDNGPGIDPRLQRRIFEKFFQVEDPLTRQHGGAGLGLHVALAVAKAHGGTIDVASRLGSGATFRIRIPRYSVHAGGAPQLPRSDQATGGSGR
;
A
#
# COMPACT_ATOMS: atom_id res chain seq x y z
N ASN A 1 -11.47 24.71 26.04
CA ASN A 1 -11.23 23.56 26.95
C ASN A 1 -10.19 22.63 26.31
N GLU A 2 -8.92 23.04 26.31
CA GLU A 2 -7.84 22.43 25.51
C GLU A 2 -7.42 21.04 25.99
N ARG A 3 -7.65 20.74 27.28
CA ARG A 3 -7.38 19.42 27.85
C ARG A 3 -8.40 18.39 27.39
N GLN A 4 -9.66 18.78 27.27
CA GLN A 4 -10.74 17.92 26.78
C GLN A 4 -10.56 17.64 25.29
N GLN A 5 -10.18 18.65 24.50
CA GLN A 5 -9.86 18.49 23.07
C GLN A 5 -8.71 17.49 22.84
N ARG A 6 -7.59 17.63 23.55
CA ARG A 6 -6.44 16.71 23.45
C ARG A 6 -6.79 15.25 23.80
N VAL A 7 -7.61 15.04 24.82
CA VAL A 7 -8.05 13.69 25.19
C VAL A 7 -8.97 13.11 24.13
N THR A 8 -9.92 13.89 23.60
CA THR A 8 -10.81 13.46 22.51
C THR A 8 -10.04 13.15 21.23
N ASP A 9 -9.04 13.96 20.87
CA ASP A 9 -8.20 13.75 19.68
C ASP A 9 -7.33 12.49 19.84
N SER A 10 -6.74 12.29 21.02
CA SER A 10 -5.97 11.08 21.32
C SER A 10 -6.83 9.81 21.29
N ILE A 11 -8.04 9.84 21.85
CA ILE A 11 -8.98 8.71 21.78
C ILE A 11 -9.34 8.41 20.32
N ARG A 12 -9.64 9.44 19.52
CA ARG A 12 -9.97 9.26 18.10
C ARG A 12 -8.83 8.61 17.33
N GLU A 13 -7.59 9.04 17.56
CA GLU A 13 -6.41 8.44 16.93
C GLU A 13 -6.23 6.97 17.33
N GLN A 14 -6.38 6.65 18.61
CA GLN A 14 -6.28 5.26 19.08
C GLN A 14 -7.41 4.38 18.54
N THR A 15 -8.63 4.90 18.42
CA THR A 15 -9.76 4.18 17.80
C THR A 15 -9.48 3.90 16.32
N GLN A 16 -9.02 4.89 15.55
CA GLN A 16 -8.67 4.71 14.14
C GLN A 16 -7.52 3.73 13.92
N ARG A 17 -6.59 3.66 14.89
CA ARG A 17 -5.51 2.67 14.88
C ARG A 17 -6.06 1.27 15.17
N LEU A 18 -6.94 1.12 16.17
CA LEU A 18 -7.56 -0.16 16.50
C LEU A 18 -8.43 -0.68 15.35
N GLU A 19 -9.26 0.18 14.76
CA GLU A 19 -10.04 -0.14 13.57
C GLU A 19 -9.14 -0.66 12.45
N TYR A 20 -7.99 -0.04 12.24
CA TYR A 20 -7.04 -0.47 11.22
C TYR A 20 -6.39 -1.84 11.53
N GLU A 21 -6.06 -2.12 12.79
CA GLU A 21 -5.54 -3.43 13.17
C GLU A 21 -6.60 -4.53 13.04
N VAL A 22 -7.85 -4.25 13.43
CA VAL A 22 -8.99 -5.17 13.23
C VAL A 22 -9.21 -5.43 11.73
N ASP A 23 -9.17 -4.39 10.92
CA ASP A 23 -9.29 -4.49 9.46
C ASP A 23 -8.21 -5.39 8.84
N LYS A 24 -6.96 -5.31 9.31
CA LYS A 24 -5.88 -6.19 8.86
C LYS A 24 -6.19 -7.66 9.18
N LEU A 25 -6.74 -7.93 10.36
CA LEU A 25 -7.10 -9.28 10.78
C LEU A 25 -8.29 -9.83 9.99
N ILE A 26 -9.31 -9.01 9.72
CA ILE A 26 -10.44 -9.39 8.86
C ILE A 26 -9.94 -9.68 7.44
N CYS A 27 -9.09 -8.80 6.88
CA CYS A 27 -8.49 -9.01 5.57
C CYS A 27 -7.71 -10.33 5.54
N LEU A 28 -6.86 -10.58 6.54
CA LEU A 28 -6.13 -11.84 6.68
C LEU A 28 -7.07 -13.05 6.75
N GLY A 29 -8.14 -12.97 7.53
CA GLY A 29 -9.15 -14.04 7.62
C GLY A 29 -9.81 -14.35 6.28
N ARG A 30 -10.17 -13.32 5.50
CA ARG A 30 -10.73 -13.47 4.15
C ARG A 30 -9.72 -14.07 3.17
N ILE A 31 -8.44 -13.73 3.31
CA ILE A 31 -7.35 -14.30 2.49
C ILE A 31 -7.17 -15.79 2.82
N GLU A 32 -7.16 -16.16 4.10
CA GLU A 32 -6.95 -17.54 4.54
C GLU A 32 -8.15 -18.46 4.26
N SER A 33 -9.38 -17.93 4.24
CA SER A 33 -10.58 -18.69 3.88
C SER A 33 -10.73 -18.95 2.37
N GLY A 34 -9.92 -18.27 1.54
CA GLY A 34 -10.07 -18.29 0.08
C GLY A 34 -11.28 -17.50 -0.44
N ASP A 35 -12.03 -16.84 0.44
CA ASP A 35 -13.25 -16.06 0.13
C ASP A 35 -12.92 -14.57 -0.09
N PHE A 36 -11.81 -14.30 -0.77
CA PHE A 36 -11.37 -12.94 -1.04
C PHE A 36 -12.08 -12.38 -2.28
N ALA A 37 -13.41 -12.29 -2.22
CA ALA A 37 -14.24 -11.67 -3.24
C ALA A 37 -14.10 -10.15 -3.16
N LEU A 38 -13.49 -9.54 -4.17
CA LEU A 38 -13.31 -8.09 -4.26
C LEU A 38 -14.58 -7.41 -4.76
N ASP A 39 -15.04 -6.38 -4.05
CA ASP A 39 -16.10 -5.50 -4.55
C ASP A 39 -15.47 -4.41 -5.42
N ARG A 40 -15.21 -4.75 -6.69
CA ARG A 40 -14.42 -3.89 -7.57
C ARG A 40 -15.26 -2.78 -8.18
N GLU A 41 -14.81 -1.55 -8.01
CA GLU A 41 -15.37 -0.37 -8.67
C GLU A 41 -14.29 0.44 -9.41
N PRO A 42 -14.65 1.22 -10.45
CA PRO A 42 -13.74 2.18 -11.04
C PRO A 42 -13.32 3.23 -9.99
N LEU A 43 -12.01 3.31 -9.74
CA LEU A 43 -11.43 4.14 -8.70
C LEU A 43 -10.34 5.05 -9.27
N HIS A 44 -10.45 6.34 -8.99
CA HIS A 44 -9.41 7.33 -9.22
C HIS A 44 -8.29 7.18 -8.20
N VAL A 45 -7.07 6.92 -8.68
CA VAL A 45 -5.90 6.68 -7.81
C VAL A 45 -5.47 7.93 -7.06
N ASP A 46 -5.59 9.11 -7.66
CA ASP A 46 -5.37 10.42 -7.05
C ASP A 46 -6.28 10.65 -5.83
N GLU A 47 -7.59 10.37 -5.97
CA GLU A 47 -8.53 10.50 -4.86
C GLU A 47 -8.24 9.52 -3.72
N LEU A 48 -7.84 8.30 -4.06
CA LEU A 48 -7.42 7.30 -3.07
C LEU A 48 -6.19 7.79 -2.31
N LEU A 49 -5.15 8.22 -3.02
CA LEU A 49 -3.90 8.68 -2.41
C LEU A 49 -4.13 9.87 -1.50
N SER A 50 -4.85 10.89 -1.95
CA SER A 50 -5.19 12.07 -1.14
C SER A 50 -5.84 11.69 0.20
N LYS A 51 -6.79 10.75 0.18
CA LYS A 51 -7.45 10.26 1.41
C LYS A 51 -6.50 9.45 2.31
N VAL A 52 -5.65 8.62 1.72
CA VAL A 52 -4.68 7.80 2.47
C VAL A 52 -3.61 8.66 3.12
N THR A 53 -3.11 9.68 2.42
CA THR A 53 -1.97 10.47 2.85
C THR A 53 -2.34 11.59 3.82
N ALA A 54 -3.59 12.09 3.79
CA ALA A 54 -4.02 13.21 4.61
C ALA A 54 -3.67 13.08 6.12
N PRO A 55 -3.86 11.93 6.80
CA PRO A 55 -3.47 11.78 8.21
C PRO A 55 -1.96 11.85 8.44
N PHE A 56 -1.15 11.46 7.45
CA PHE A 56 0.31 11.38 7.58
C PHE A 56 1.00 12.72 7.34
N VAL A 57 0.35 13.68 6.68
CA VAL A 57 0.91 15.02 6.44
C VAL A 57 1.24 15.72 7.76
N ALA A 58 0.33 15.67 8.74
CA ALA A 58 0.57 16.27 10.05
C ALA A 58 1.70 15.56 10.80
N ILE A 59 1.71 14.22 10.78
CA ILE A 59 2.74 13.39 11.44
C ILE A 59 4.12 13.67 10.82
N ALA A 60 4.21 13.74 9.49
CA ALA A 60 5.44 14.04 8.78
C ALA A 60 5.96 15.43 9.14
N ARG A 61 5.09 16.45 9.11
CA ARG A 61 5.44 17.82 9.48
C ARG A 61 5.96 17.91 10.91
N ASP A 62 5.29 17.26 11.86
CA ASP A 62 5.66 17.32 13.28
C ASP A 62 7.02 16.63 13.54
N ARG A 63 7.42 15.69 12.67
CA ARG A 63 8.74 15.03 12.68
C ARG A 63 9.75 15.68 11.73
N GLY A 64 9.39 16.78 11.07
CA GLY A 64 10.23 17.46 10.08
C GLY A 64 10.52 16.64 8.82
N ILE A 65 9.74 15.60 8.53
CA ILE A 65 9.89 14.77 7.34
C ILE A 65 9.33 15.51 6.13
N GLU A 66 10.12 15.65 5.07
CA GLU A 66 9.67 16.15 3.78
C GLU A 66 8.74 15.12 3.14
N PHE A 67 7.47 15.49 2.93
CA PHE A 67 6.44 14.58 2.42
C PHE A 67 5.90 15.07 1.08
N THR A 68 6.29 14.41 0.00
CA THR A 68 5.95 14.82 -1.38
C THR A 68 5.03 13.81 -2.04
N ILE A 69 4.00 14.30 -2.74
CA ILE A 69 3.13 13.49 -3.60
C ILE A 69 3.28 14.00 -5.03
N THR A 70 3.58 13.09 -5.96
CA THR A 70 3.70 13.38 -7.39
C THR A 70 2.71 12.52 -8.16
N GLU A 71 1.71 13.17 -8.73
CA GLU A 71 0.67 12.55 -9.54
C GLU A 71 1.02 12.61 -11.03
N PRO A 72 0.54 11.65 -11.84
CA PRO A 72 0.67 11.74 -13.29
C PRO A 72 -0.20 12.88 -13.84
N PRO A 73 0.14 13.43 -15.02
CA PRO A 73 -0.62 14.53 -15.63
C PRO A 73 -2.04 14.12 -16.06
N GLU A 74 -2.27 12.84 -16.31
CA GLU A 74 -3.59 12.28 -16.65
C GLU A 74 -4.20 11.61 -15.41
N ARG A 75 -5.50 11.78 -15.20
CA ARG A 75 -6.22 11.02 -14.16
C ARG A 75 -6.20 9.53 -14.49
N VAL A 76 -5.82 8.72 -13.51
CA VAL A 76 -5.67 7.29 -13.70
C VAL A 76 -6.76 6.53 -12.94
N LEU A 77 -7.42 5.61 -13.66
CA LEU A 77 -8.44 4.73 -13.13
C LEU A 77 -7.92 3.30 -12.99
N VAL A 78 -8.34 2.63 -11.91
CA VAL A 78 -8.17 1.19 -11.69
C VAL A 78 -9.52 0.57 -11.35
N LEU A 79 -9.69 -0.73 -11.63
CA LEU A 79 -10.87 -1.48 -11.21
C LEU A 79 -10.51 -2.21 -9.93
N ALA A 80 -10.88 -1.66 -8.78
CA ALA A 80 -10.40 -2.12 -7.48
C ALA A 80 -11.46 -2.04 -6.38
N ASP A 81 -11.30 -2.89 -5.38
CA ASP A 81 -11.96 -2.70 -4.10
C ASP A 81 -11.30 -1.53 -3.38
N ARG A 82 -12.09 -0.47 -3.16
CA ARG A 82 -11.60 0.79 -2.60
C ARG A 82 -10.96 0.59 -1.25
N GLU A 83 -11.58 -0.17 -0.36
CA GLU A 83 -11.14 -0.31 1.02
C GLU A 83 -9.89 -1.19 1.12
N ASP A 84 -9.84 -2.27 0.34
CA ASP A 84 -8.66 -3.13 0.31
C ASP A 84 -7.46 -2.42 -0.31
N LEU A 85 -7.63 -1.70 -1.43
CA LEU A 85 -6.52 -0.92 -2.01
C LEU A 85 -6.07 0.22 -1.09
N ARG A 86 -7.00 0.89 -0.40
CA ARG A 86 -6.71 1.87 0.66
C ARG A 86 -5.84 1.28 1.76
N ARG A 87 -6.17 0.07 2.24
CA ARG A 87 -5.39 -0.64 3.28
C ARG A 87 -3.98 -0.97 2.81
N ALA A 88 -3.83 -1.44 1.57
CA ALA A 88 -2.54 -1.77 1.00
C ALA A 88 -1.63 -0.53 0.91
N VAL A 89 -2.12 0.57 0.34
CA VAL A 89 -1.33 1.81 0.23
C VAL A 89 -1.03 2.39 1.61
N ARG A 90 -2.01 2.41 2.53
CA ARG A 90 -1.80 2.88 3.90
C ARG A 90 -0.68 2.11 4.60
N ALA A 91 -0.60 0.78 4.39
CA ALA A 91 0.48 -0.03 4.99
C ALA A 91 1.87 0.40 4.50
N LEU A 92 2.00 0.79 3.23
CA LEU A 92 3.27 1.26 2.67
C LEU A 92 3.63 2.64 3.22
N VAL A 93 2.68 3.57 3.24
CA VAL A 93 2.88 4.94 3.74
C VAL A 93 3.20 4.94 5.23
N GLU A 94 2.49 4.13 6.02
CA GLU A 94 2.75 3.99 7.45
C GLU A 94 4.17 3.46 7.70
N ASN A 95 4.62 2.45 6.94
CA ASN A 95 5.99 1.96 7.05
C ASN A 95 7.02 3.03 6.67
N ALA A 96 6.80 3.76 5.58
CA ALA A 96 7.69 4.85 5.17
C ALA A 96 7.83 5.90 6.27
N ILE A 97 6.71 6.41 6.80
CA ILE A 97 6.73 7.38 7.91
C ILE A 97 7.42 6.77 9.14
N LYS A 98 7.05 5.56 9.53
CA LYS A 98 7.57 4.89 10.73
C LYS A 98 9.08 4.70 10.72
N PHE A 99 9.66 4.34 9.58
CA PHE A 99 11.09 4.00 9.49
C PHE A 99 11.97 5.15 8.99
N THR A 100 11.38 6.21 8.44
CA THR A 100 12.12 7.43 8.10
C THR A 100 12.53 8.14 9.39
N PRO A 101 13.79 8.54 9.56
CA PRO A 101 14.23 9.35 10.70
C PRO A 101 13.64 10.76 10.64
N ASP A 102 13.64 11.47 11.77
CA ASP A 102 13.20 12.86 11.82
C ASP A 102 14.08 13.74 10.91
N GLY A 103 13.48 14.69 10.20
CA GLY A 103 14.18 15.47 9.17
C GLY A 103 14.43 14.72 7.85
N GLY A 104 13.95 13.47 7.73
CA GLY A 104 14.08 12.66 6.52
C GLY A 104 13.08 13.03 5.42
N GLU A 105 12.87 12.10 4.48
CA GLU A 105 12.05 12.33 3.29
C GLU A 105 11.21 11.09 2.95
N VAL A 106 9.94 11.32 2.62
CA VAL A 106 9.01 10.33 2.06
C VAL A 106 8.39 10.88 0.78
N LYS A 107 8.51 10.10 -0.30
CA LYS A 107 7.97 10.44 -1.62
C LYS A 107 6.95 9.41 -2.06
N ILE A 108 5.77 9.88 -2.47
CA ILE A 108 4.74 9.06 -3.08
C ILE A 108 4.60 9.49 -4.54
N ARG A 109 4.74 8.55 -5.47
CA ARG A 109 4.68 8.83 -6.90
C ARG A 109 3.77 7.84 -7.59
N THR A 110 2.91 8.33 -8.46
CA THR A 110 2.07 7.48 -9.31
C THR A 110 2.49 7.61 -10.76
N THR A 111 2.64 6.50 -11.46
CA THR A 111 2.96 6.48 -12.89
C THR A 111 2.14 5.44 -13.64
N LEU A 112 2.01 5.65 -14.95
CA LEU A 112 1.53 4.65 -15.89
C LEU A 112 2.72 3.82 -16.37
N GLU A 113 2.63 2.50 -16.22
CA GLU A 113 3.63 1.52 -16.67
C GLU A 113 2.91 0.49 -17.54
N ASP A 114 2.99 0.68 -18.86
CA ASP A 114 2.26 -0.13 -19.83
C ASP A 114 0.75 -0.18 -19.51
N ASP A 115 0.21 -1.39 -19.29
CA ASP A 115 -1.18 -1.63 -18.91
C ASP A 115 -1.43 -1.56 -17.39
N ASN A 116 -0.47 -1.04 -16.62
CA ASN A 116 -0.56 -0.94 -15.16
C ASN A 116 -0.44 0.49 -14.67
N VAL A 117 -1.01 0.68 -13.49
CA VAL A 117 -0.81 1.85 -12.65
C VAL A 117 0.16 1.45 -11.55
N ALA A 118 1.28 2.14 -11.45
CA ALA A 118 2.29 1.90 -10.45
C ALA A 118 2.26 3.02 -9.41
N ILE A 119 2.07 2.65 -8.14
CA ILE A 119 2.20 3.54 -6.99
C ILE A 119 3.51 3.21 -6.29
N TYR A 120 4.37 4.20 -6.19
CA TYR A 120 5.65 4.17 -5.52
C TYR A 120 5.54 4.85 -4.17
N VAL A 121 6.04 4.21 -3.13
CA VAL A 121 6.24 4.80 -1.80
C VAL A 121 7.72 4.65 -1.47
N SER A 122 8.45 5.75 -1.49
CA SER A 122 9.88 5.83 -1.26
C SER A 122 10.18 6.57 0.03
N ASP A 123 11.17 6.09 0.77
CA ASP A 123 11.73 6.74 1.95
C ASP A 123 13.25 6.78 1.89
N ASN A 124 13.87 7.67 2.69
CA ASN A 124 15.32 7.71 2.91
C ASN A 124 15.75 7.14 4.28
N GLY A 125 14.98 6.18 4.80
CA GLY A 125 15.24 5.54 6.08
C GLY A 125 16.45 4.58 6.08
N PRO A 126 16.53 3.66 7.08
CA PRO A 126 17.68 2.77 7.25
C PRO A 126 17.85 1.75 6.12
N GLY A 127 16.83 1.58 5.28
CA GLY A 127 16.81 0.57 4.23
C GLY A 127 16.67 -0.86 4.77
N ILE A 128 16.72 -1.83 3.86
CA ILE A 128 16.39 -3.23 4.14
C ILE A 128 17.52 -4.11 3.60
N ASP A 129 18.03 -5.00 4.45
CA ASP A 129 19.00 -6.02 4.04
C ASP A 129 18.44 -6.83 2.87
N PRO A 130 19.18 -6.96 1.74
CA PRO A 130 18.73 -7.74 0.58
C PRO A 130 18.25 -9.16 0.90
N ARG A 131 18.80 -9.81 1.92
CA ARG A 131 18.41 -11.15 2.38
C ARG A 131 17.02 -11.18 3.01
N LEU A 132 16.54 -10.03 3.50
CA LEU A 132 15.24 -9.89 4.17
C LEU A 132 14.15 -9.38 3.23
N GLN A 133 14.48 -8.77 2.08
CA GLN A 133 13.51 -8.13 1.19
C GLN A 133 12.39 -9.05 0.66
N ARG A 134 12.62 -10.37 0.60
CA ARG A 134 11.53 -11.33 0.31
C ARG A 134 10.69 -11.64 1.55
N ARG A 135 11.34 -11.73 2.70
CA ARG A 135 10.74 -12.14 3.98
C ARG A 135 9.87 -11.05 4.62
N ILE A 136 10.11 -9.77 4.31
CA ILE A 136 9.29 -8.67 4.84
C ILE A 136 7.80 -8.76 4.45
N PHE A 137 7.45 -9.57 3.44
CA PHE A 137 6.07 -9.83 3.06
C PHE A 137 5.48 -11.10 3.70
N GLU A 138 6.26 -11.85 4.47
CA GLU A 138 5.79 -12.98 5.27
C GLU A 138 4.92 -12.48 6.43
N LYS A 139 3.89 -13.25 6.77
CA LYS A 139 3.01 -12.91 7.89
C LYS A 139 3.78 -12.96 9.21
N PHE A 140 3.50 -11.97 10.07
CA PHE A 140 4.13 -11.81 11.38
C PHE A 140 5.65 -11.57 11.35
N PHE A 141 6.24 -11.37 10.17
CA PHE A 141 7.67 -11.11 10.06
C PHE A 141 7.99 -9.70 10.55
N GLN A 142 9.01 -9.60 11.40
CA GLN A 142 9.60 -8.35 11.85
C GLN A 142 11.11 -8.50 11.76
N VAL A 143 11.79 -7.48 11.23
CA VAL A 143 13.26 -7.44 11.24
C VAL A 143 13.71 -7.34 12.70
N GLU A 144 14.62 -8.21 13.14
CA GLU A 144 15.21 -8.18 14.49
C GLU A 144 16.27 -7.07 14.58
N ASP A 145 15.84 -5.81 14.68
CA ASP A 145 16.70 -4.64 14.88
C ASP A 145 16.30 -3.94 16.19
N PRO A 146 17.25 -3.47 17.03
CA PRO A 146 16.94 -2.60 18.17
C PRO A 146 16.02 -1.42 17.82
N LEU A 147 16.13 -0.85 16.61
CA LEU A 147 15.29 0.24 16.11
C LEU A 147 13.87 -0.22 15.75
N THR A 148 13.68 -1.45 15.24
CA THR A 148 12.34 -1.98 14.91
C THR A 148 11.57 -2.40 16.15
N ARG A 149 12.25 -2.81 17.25
CA ARG A 149 11.60 -3.10 18.55
C ARG A 149 10.88 -1.90 19.15
N GLN A 150 11.43 -0.69 19.00
CA GLN A 150 10.78 0.53 19.52
C GLN A 150 9.50 0.90 18.77
N HIS A 151 9.38 0.54 17.50
CA HIS A 151 8.29 0.99 16.63
C HIS A 151 7.23 -0.09 16.36
N GLY A 152 7.09 -1.08 17.27
CA GLY A 152 6.33 -2.33 17.10
C GLY A 152 4.99 -2.26 16.34
N GLY A 153 4.72 -3.31 15.54
CA GLY A 153 3.45 -3.58 14.89
C GLY A 153 3.34 -5.06 14.56
N ALA A 154 2.15 -5.62 14.33
CA ALA A 154 1.92 -7.08 14.26
C ALA A 154 2.63 -7.84 13.10
N GLY A 155 3.41 -7.16 12.24
CA GLY A 155 4.06 -7.78 11.07
C GLY A 155 3.07 -8.20 9.98
N LEU A 156 1.88 -7.57 9.93
CA LEU A 156 0.83 -7.91 8.98
C LEU A 156 0.68 -6.93 7.81
N GLY A 157 1.16 -5.69 7.95
CA GLY A 157 0.90 -4.62 6.97
C GLY A 157 1.37 -4.95 5.55
N LEU A 158 2.64 -5.35 5.39
CA LEU A 158 3.19 -5.69 4.08
C LEU A 158 2.60 -6.98 3.51
N HIS A 159 2.24 -7.94 4.37
CA HIS A 159 1.54 -9.15 3.95
C HIS A 159 0.16 -8.83 3.38
N VAL A 160 -0.61 -7.97 4.04
CA VAL A 160 -1.90 -7.46 3.56
C VAL A 160 -1.71 -6.73 2.22
N ALA A 161 -0.72 -5.84 2.10
CA ALA A 161 -0.46 -5.15 0.85
C ALA A 161 -0.14 -6.11 -0.31
N LEU A 162 0.66 -7.17 -0.06
CA LEU A 162 0.94 -8.22 -1.03
C LEU A 162 -0.32 -8.98 -1.45
N ALA A 163 -1.14 -9.39 -0.49
CA ALA A 163 -2.35 -10.14 -0.78
C ALA A 163 -3.38 -9.31 -1.55
N VAL A 164 -3.60 -8.06 -1.16
CA VAL A 164 -4.46 -7.12 -1.89
C VAL A 164 -3.96 -6.91 -3.31
N ALA A 165 -2.66 -6.63 -3.51
CA ALA A 165 -2.10 -6.44 -4.84
C ALA A 165 -2.36 -7.67 -5.73
N LYS A 166 -2.10 -8.87 -5.22
CA LYS A 166 -2.36 -10.14 -5.93
C LYS A 166 -3.83 -10.34 -6.26
N ALA A 167 -4.73 -10.08 -5.31
CA ALA A 167 -6.17 -10.22 -5.53
C ALA A 167 -6.69 -9.31 -6.64
N HIS A 168 -6.04 -8.15 -6.83
CA HIS A 168 -6.34 -7.20 -7.90
C HIS A 168 -5.66 -7.56 -9.24
N GLY A 169 -5.01 -8.73 -9.35
CA GLY A 169 -4.25 -9.13 -10.54
C GLY A 169 -2.94 -8.37 -10.72
N GLY A 170 -2.49 -7.68 -9.67
CA GLY A 170 -1.30 -6.87 -9.64
C GLY A 170 -0.15 -7.53 -8.89
N THR A 171 0.86 -6.72 -8.57
CA THR A 171 2.06 -7.15 -7.86
C THR A 171 2.54 -6.09 -6.90
N ILE A 172 3.33 -6.49 -5.91
CA ILE A 172 4.13 -5.58 -5.09
C ILE A 172 5.59 -6.04 -5.09
N ASP A 173 6.50 -5.08 -5.15
CA ASP A 173 7.94 -5.30 -5.03
C ASP A 173 8.61 -4.19 -4.21
N VAL A 174 9.86 -4.43 -3.81
CA VAL A 174 10.67 -3.48 -3.05
C VAL A 174 12.06 -3.37 -3.67
N ALA A 175 12.56 -2.15 -3.78
CA ALA A 175 13.95 -1.85 -4.07
C ALA A 175 14.55 -1.11 -2.87
N SER A 176 15.58 -1.68 -2.25
CA SER A 176 16.19 -1.09 -1.05
C SER A 176 17.64 -1.51 -0.90
N ARG A 177 18.42 -0.68 -0.20
CA ARG A 177 19.77 -1.00 0.27
C ARG A 177 19.95 -0.39 1.66
N LEU A 178 20.67 -1.08 2.53
CA LEU A 178 21.01 -0.56 3.86
C LEU A 178 21.66 0.84 3.74
N GLY A 179 21.14 1.80 4.51
CA GLY A 179 21.55 3.19 4.54
C GLY A 179 21.07 4.05 3.36
N SER A 180 20.23 3.52 2.46
CA SER A 180 19.74 4.24 1.28
C SER A 180 18.22 4.27 1.18
N GLY A 181 17.51 3.93 2.26
CA GLY A 181 16.05 3.87 2.29
C GLY A 181 15.45 2.70 1.51
N ALA A 182 14.14 2.75 1.32
CA ALA A 182 13.38 1.75 0.58
C ALA A 182 12.42 2.41 -0.41
N THR A 183 12.10 1.69 -1.48
CA THR A 183 11.05 2.05 -2.42
C THR A 183 10.17 0.84 -2.63
N PHE A 184 8.94 0.92 -2.11
CA PHE A 184 7.91 -0.06 -2.38
C PHE A 184 7.13 0.36 -3.63
N ARG A 185 6.87 -0.60 -4.51
CA ARG A 185 6.09 -0.39 -5.72
C ARG A 185 4.93 -1.38 -5.75
N ILE A 186 3.70 -0.86 -5.76
CA ILE A 186 2.49 -1.64 -6.02
C ILE A 186 2.01 -1.34 -7.45
N ARG A 187 1.80 -2.39 -8.25
CA ARG A 187 1.29 -2.31 -9.62
C ARG A 187 -0.09 -2.93 -9.68
N ILE A 188 -1.05 -2.21 -10.23
CA ILE A 188 -2.44 -2.66 -10.42
C ILE A 188 -2.82 -2.46 -11.88
N PRO A 189 -3.53 -3.41 -12.53
CA PRO A 189 -4.00 -3.23 -13.90
C PRO A 189 -4.82 -1.95 -14.05
N ARG A 190 -4.49 -1.16 -15.07
CA ARG A 190 -5.21 0.07 -15.41
C ARG A 190 -6.62 -0.28 -15.89
N TYR A 191 -7.61 0.46 -15.43
CA TYR A 191 -8.94 0.45 -16.01
C TYR A 191 -9.02 1.56 -17.06
N SER A 192 -9.15 1.18 -18.33
CA SER A 192 -9.41 2.13 -19.41
C SER A 192 -10.88 2.06 -19.78
N VAL A 193 -11.58 3.19 -19.67
CA VAL A 193 -12.92 3.33 -20.25
C VAL A 193 -12.71 3.59 -21.73
N HIS A 194 -12.77 2.56 -22.57
CA HIS A 194 -12.80 2.79 -24.01
C HIS A 194 -14.09 3.55 -24.35
N ALA A 195 -13.95 4.71 -24.98
CA ALA A 195 -15.06 5.47 -25.52
C ALA A 195 -15.67 4.69 -26.70
N GLY A 196 -16.67 3.85 -26.40
CA GLY A 196 -17.45 3.10 -27.39
C GLY A 196 -17.10 1.61 -27.49
N GLY A 197 -17.45 0.81 -26.49
CA GLY A 197 -17.41 -0.65 -26.56
C GLY A 197 -17.34 -1.29 -25.19
N ALA A 198 -18.14 -2.33 -24.94
CA ALA A 198 -18.31 -3.02 -23.66
C ALA A 198 -16.99 -3.35 -22.94
N PRO A 199 -16.99 -3.42 -21.59
CA PRO A 199 -15.78 -3.72 -20.79
C PRO A 199 -15.19 -5.07 -21.20
N GLN A 200 -14.02 -5.04 -21.84
CA GLN A 200 -13.28 -6.24 -22.19
C GLN A 200 -12.31 -6.58 -21.05
N LEU A 201 -12.63 -7.61 -20.28
CA LEU A 201 -11.72 -8.21 -19.31
C LEU A 201 -10.44 -8.69 -20.03
N PRO A 202 -9.27 -8.65 -19.37
CA PRO A 202 -8.02 -9.13 -19.95
C PRO A 202 -8.16 -10.62 -20.33
N ARG A 203 -7.84 -10.94 -21.59
CA ARG A 203 -7.92 -12.30 -22.12
C ARG A 203 -6.95 -13.19 -21.36
N SER A 204 -7.47 -14.21 -20.69
CA SER A 204 -6.69 -15.37 -20.26
C SER A 204 -6.23 -16.12 -21.51
N ASP A 205 -4.91 -16.23 -21.69
CA ASP A 205 -4.30 -17.02 -22.76
C ASP A 205 -4.84 -18.46 -22.74
N GLN A 206 -5.49 -18.85 -23.82
CA GLN A 206 -5.76 -20.25 -24.09
C GLN A 206 -4.46 -20.94 -24.50
N ALA A 207 -4.00 -21.85 -23.64
CA ALA A 207 -3.06 -22.88 -24.02
C ALA A 207 -3.66 -23.71 -25.16
N THR A 208 -3.09 -23.53 -26.33
CA THR A 208 -3.22 -24.41 -27.49
C THR A 208 -2.64 -25.78 -27.13
N GLY A 209 -3.39 -26.83 -27.42
CA GLY A 209 -2.96 -28.20 -27.15
C GLY A 209 -3.89 -29.23 -27.76
N GLY A 210 -4.12 -29.12 -29.08
CA GLY A 210 -4.79 -30.16 -29.86
C GLY A 210 -3.85 -31.31 -30.18
N SER A 211 -4.29 -32.53 -29.87
CA SER A 211 -3.89 -33.80 -30.49
C SER A 211 -5.06 -34.74 -30.21
N GLY A 212 -5.88 -35.16 -31.17
CA GLY A 212 -5.53 -35.73 -32.46
C GLY A 212 -5.87 -37.21 -32.41
N ARG A 213 -7.11 -37.56 -32.78
CA ARG A 213 -7.52 -38.81 -33.45
C ARG A 213 -9.01 -38.75 -33.80
#